data_AF-A0A0K0FZJ5-F1
#
_entry.id   AF-A0A0K0FZJ5-F1
#
_cell.length_a   1.000
_cell.length_b   1.000
_cell.length_c   1.000
_cell.angle_alpha   90.00
_cell.angle_beta   90.00
_cell.angle_gamma   90.00
#
_symmetry.space_group_name_H-M   'P 1'
#
loop_
_entity.id
_entity.type
_entity.pdbx_description
1 polymer ?
#
loop_
_entity_poly.entity_id
_entity_poly.type
_entity_poly.pdbx_seq_one_letter_code
_entity_poly.pdbx_strand_id
1 'polypeptide(L)'
;MTIDGKKQSKPRTTTPGTPRWRPWNGKEPLDAKHIAKAATRLFYKCGYDNFKFKKVYKTEKREINGFWRYRVKFTAKKCKKSKEVDTCKKGRKDKKGRKGKKGKKCEKEKKIILYDCYKNSKEFEAIFRDNVVHDSLRLNVTNIENGNSCTLVIKY
;
A
#
# COMPACT_ATOMS: atom_id res chain seq x y z
N MET A 1 -43.39 -15.51 54.50
CA MET A 1 -42.12 -14.86 54.10
C MET A 1 -42.01 -14.95 52.59
N THR A 2 -41.97 -13.83 51.90
CA THR A 2 -41.93 -13.77 50.43
C THR A 2 -40.57 -13.19 50.03
N ILE A 3 -39.79 -13.96 49.29
CA ILE A 3 -38.45 -13.57 48.81
C ILE A 3 -38.58 -13.05 47.39
N ASP A 4 -38.65 -11.73 47.24
CA ASP A 4 -38.57 -11.06 45.94
C ASP A 4 -37.15 -11.14 45.39
N GLY A 5 -36.92 -12.11 44.51
CA GLY A 5 -35.66 -12.26 43.78
C GLY A 5 -35.47 -11.14 42.77
N LYS A 6 -34.70 -10.10 43.13
CA LYS A 6 -34.24 -9.07 42.18
C LYS A 6 -33.47 -9.74 41.04
N LYS A 7 -34.02 -9.66 39.83
CA LYS A 7 -33.44 -10.16 38.58
C LYS A 7 -32.13 -9.41 38.30
N GLN A 8 -31.01 -10.09 38.55
CA GLN A 8 -29.66 -9.57 38.32
C GLN A 8 -29.48 -9.30 36.82
N SER A 9 -29.27 -8.04 36.44
CA SER A 9 -28.97 -7.68 35.05
C SER A 9 -27.64 -8.31 34.66
N LYS A 10 -27.65 -9.15 33.61
CA LYS A 10 -26.43 -9.75 33.07
C LYS A 10 -25.46 -8.63 32.67
N PRO A 11 -24.17 -8.69 33.06
CA PRO A 11 -23.19 -7.72 32.59
C PRO A 11 -23.16 -7.76 31.06
N ARG A 12 -23.46 -6.62 30.43
CA ARG A 12 -23.36 -6.45 28.98
C ARG A 12 -21.88 -6.46 28.63
N THR A 13 -21.36 -7.62 28.25
CA THR A 13 -20.00 -7.74 27.70
C THR A 13 -19.96 -6.97 26.38
N THR A 14 -19.58 -5.70 26.42
CA THR A 14 -19.22 -4.95 25.22
C THR A 14 -17.88 -5.50 24.76
N THR A 15 -17.89 -6.50 23.88
CA THR A 15 -16.68 -6.87 23.13
C THR A 15 -16.15 -5.59 22.48
N PRO A 16 -14.90 -5.16 22.75
CA PRO A 16 -14.35 -3.97 22.14
C PRO A 16 -14.46 -4.09 20.61
N GLY A 17 -15.28 -3.25 19.99
CA GLY A 17 -15.47 -3.25 18.55
C GLY A 17 -14.13 -3.03 17.84
N THR A 18 -13.95 -3.58 16.64
CA THR A 18 -12.72 -3.39 15.89
C THR A 18 -12.40 -1.90 15.75
N PRO A 19 -11.17 -1.45 16.04
CA PRO A 19 -10.81 -0.05 15.97
C PRO A 19 -11.18 0.57 14.62
N ARG A 20 -11.86 1.72 14.68
CA ARG A 20 -12.27 2.48 13.50
C ARG A 20 -11.05 3.01 12.77
N TRP A 21 -11.16 3.09 11.44
CA TRP A 21 -10.18 3.78 10.60
C TRP A 21 -10.18 5.27 10.93
N ARG A 22 -9.00 5.84 11.15
CA ARG A 22 -8.79 7.26 11.41
C ARG A 22 -8.04 7.90 10.24
N PRO A 23 -8.28 9.17 9.91
CA PRO A 23 -7.51 9.88 8.91
C PRO A 23 -6.01 9.86 9.23
N TRP A 24 -5.21 9.91 8.17
CA TRP A 24 -3.76 9.89 8.25
C TRP A 24 -3.18 10.82 7.17
N ASN A 25 -2.08 11.52 7.48
CA ASN A 25 -1.47 12.52 6.59
C ASN A 25 -0.83 11.92 5.32
N GLY A 26 -0.68 10.58 5.25
CA GLY A 26 -0.12 9.89 4.10
C GLY A 26 1.37 10.11 3.85
N LYS A 27 2.10 10.72 4.80
CA LYS A 27 3.55 10.98 4.71
C LYS A 27 4.36 10.18 5.71
N GLU A 28 3.89 10.10 6.96
CA GLU A 28 4.64 9.50 8.08
C GLU A 28 3.77 8.53 8.88
N PRO A 29 4.23 7.30 9.19
CA PRO A 29 5.58 6.80 8.95
C PRO A 29 5.83 6.27 7.53
N LEU A 30 4.79 6.16 6.70
CA LEU A 30 4.89 5.58 5.35
C LEU A 30 4.40 6.57 4.28
N ASP A 31 5.02 6.60 3.11
CA ASP A 31 4.49 7.42 2.01
C ASP A 31 3.32 6.69 1.33
N ALA A 32 2.10 7.22 1.46
CA ALA A 32 0.91 6.67 0.84
C ALA A 32 1.03 6.60 -0.69
N LYS A 33 1.73 7.55 -1.33
CA LYS A 33 1.98 7.53 -2.77
C LYS A 33 2.93 6.38 -3.14
N HIS A 34 3.89 6.08 -2.27
CA HIS A 34 4.77 4.93 -2.45
C HIS A 34 3.99 3.62 -2.33
N ILE A 35 3.15 3.48 -1.30
CA ILE A 35 2.25 2.32 -1.12
C ILE A 35 1.38 2.12 -2.36
N ALA A 36 0.72 3.17 -2.85
CA ALA A 36 -0.15 3.08 -4.02
C ALA A 36 0.61 2.65 -5.29
N LYS A 37 1.82 3.18 -5.52
CA LYS A 37 2.66 2.76 -6.65
C LYS A 37 3.10 1.30 -6.52
N ALA A 38 3.55 0.89 -5.33
CA ALA A 38 3.93 -0.49 -5.06
C ALA A 38 2.73 -1.44 -5.26
N ALA A 39 1.54 -1.05 -4.80
CA ALA A 39 0.29 -1.77 -4.99
C ALA A 39 -0.05 -1.95 -6.48
N THR A 40 0.04 -0.89 -7.30
CA THR A 40 -0.19 -1.02 -8.75
C THR A 40 0.78 -1.98 -9.44
N ARG A 41 2.06 -1.96 -9.04
CA ARG A 41 3.07 -2.87 -9.57
C ARG A 41 2.82 -4.30 -9.13
N LEU A 42 2.45 -4.50 -7.86
CA LEU A 42 2.09 -5.80 -7.32
C LEU A 42 0.91 -6.39 -8.09
N PHE A 43 -0.16 -5.61 -8.29
CA PHE A 43 -1.35 -6.06 -9.02
C PHE A 43 -0.99 -6.61 -10.42
N TYR A 44 -0.13 -5.91 -11.16
CA TYR A 44 0.39 -6.40 -12.44
C TYR A 44 1.21 -7.69 -12.30
N LYS A 45 2.11 -7.77 -11.31
CA LYS A 45 2.91 -8.98 -11.05
C LYS A 45 2.06 -10.22 -10.73
N CYS A 46 0.83 -10.02 -10.28
CA CYS A 46 -0.11 -11.11 -10.00
C CYS A 46 -0.90 -11.57 -11.24
N GLY A 47 -0.54 -11.10 -12.43
CA GLY A 47 -1.17 -11.49 -13.70
C GLY A 47 -2.36 -10.63 -14.12
N TYR A 48 -2.69 -9.58 -13.37
CA TYR A 48 -3.76 -8.65 -13.75
C TYR A 48 -3.29 -7.59 -14.76
N ASP A 49 -4.24 -6.83 -15.30
CA ASP A 49 -3.97 -5.74 -16.23
C ASP A 49 -2.94 -4.73 -15.72
N ASN A 50 -2.26 -4.08 -16.66
CA ASN A 50 -1.35 -2.97 -16.37
C ASN A 50 -2.13 -1.72 -15.95
N PHE A 51 -1.82 -1.18 -14.77
CA PHE A 51 -2.39 0.06 -14.26
C PHE A 51 -1.33 1.11 -13.94
N LYS A 52 -1.51 2.32 -14.48
CA LYS A 52 -0.69 3.50 -14.15
C LYS A 52 -1.33 4.27 -13.01
N PHE A 53 -0.67 4.31 -11.87
CA PHE A 53 -1.05 5.14 -10.72
C PHE A 53 -1.30 6.61 -11.15
N LYS A 54 -2.42 7.19 -10.68
CA LYS A 54 -2.81 8.59 -10.95
C LYS A 54 -2.71 9.45 -9.69
N LYS A 55 -3.57 9.19 -8.70
CA LYS A 55 -3.60 9.95 -7.44
C LYS A 55 -4.11 9.12 -6.27
N VAL A 56 -3.59 9.40 -5.08
CA VAL A 56 -4.22 9.00 -3.81
C VAL A 56 -5.34 10.00 -3.51
N TYR A 57 -6.49 9.51 -3.06
CA TYR A 57 -7.62 10.37 -2.69
C TYR A 57 -8.10 10.14 -1.25
N LYS A 58 -7.73 9.02 -0.62
CA LYS A 58 -8.02 8.78 0.80
C LYS A 58 -6.89 8.02 1.48
N THR A 59 -6.57 8.42 2.70
CA THR A 59 -5.54 7.82 3.54
C THR A 59 -6.07 7.67 4.95
N GLU A 60 -6.02 6.44 5.44
CA GLU A 60 -6.53 6.10 6.76
C GLU A 60 -5.57 5.13 7.45
N LYS A 61 -5.54 5.17 8.77
CA LYS A 61 -4.80 4.22 9.59
C LYS A 61 -5.66 3.71 10.74
N ARG A 62 -5.33 2.52 11.23
CA ARG A 62 -5.86 2.01 12.50
C ARG A 62 -4.85 1.06 13.10
N GLU A 63 -4.96 0.88 14.39
CA GLU A 63 -4.19 -0.09 15.13
C GLU A 63 -5.09 -1.28 15.45
N ILE A 64 -4.60 -2.50 15.28
CA ILE A 64 -5.30 -3.74 15.65
C ILE A 64 -4.27 -4.63 16.34
N ASN A 65 -4.53 -4.99 17.59
CA ASN A 65 -3.65 -5.84 18.41
C ASN A 65 -2.21 -5.31 18.48
N GLY A 66 -2.02 -3.99 18.63
CA GLY A 66 -0.69 -3.37 18.66
C GLY A 66 -0.07 -3.10 17.28
N PHE A 67 -0.75 -3.48 16.18
CA PHE A 67 -0.21 -3.38 14.82
C PHE A 67 -0.87 -2.31 13.99
N TRP A 68 -0.06 -1.44 13.39
CA TRP A 68 -0.53 -0.43 12.47
C TRP A 68 -0.93 -1.02 11.12
N ARG A 69 -2.12 -0.62 10.67
CA ARG A 69 -2.61 -0.87 9.31
C ARG A 69 -2.82 0.47 8.64
N TYR A 70 -2.31 0.61 7.43
CA TYR A 70 -2.42 1.80 6.61
C TYR A 70 -3.26 1.46 5.38
N ARG A 71 -4.38 2.15 5.22
CA ARG A 71 -5.28 2.04 4.08
C ARG A 71 -5.09 3.24 3.17
N VAL A 72 -4.84 2.96 1.91
CA VAL A 72 -4.65 3.95 0.87
C VAL A 72 -5.66 3.67 -0.23
N LYS A 73 -6.59 4.59 -0.45
CA LYS A 73 -7.49 4.55 -1.61
C LYS A 73 -6.96 5.46 -2.69
N PHE A 74 -6.86 4.94 -3.90
CA PHE A 74 -6.22 5.62 -5.01
C PHE A 74 -6.90 5.29 -6.34
N THR A 75 -6.61 6.12 -7.34
CA THR A 75 -7.05 5.90 -8.72
C THR A 75 -5.86 5.52 -9.60
N ALA A 76 -6.10 4.62 -10.55
CA ALA A 76 -5.12 4.24 -11.56
C ALA A 76 -5.79 4.08 -12.93
N LYS A 77 -5.04 4.30 -14.00
CA LYS A 77 -5.53 4.14 -15.38
C LYS A 77 -5.08 2.81 -15.94
N LYS A 78 -6.00 2.02 -16.52
CA LYS A 78 -5.62 0.83 -17.29
C LYS A 78 -4.78 1.26 -18.49
N CYS A 79 -3.76 0.49 -18.84
CA CYS A 79 -2.88 0.75 -19.98
C CYS A 79 -2.72 -0.53 -20.80
N LYS A 80 -2.73 -0.41 -22.13
CA LYS A 80 -2.65 -1.58 -23.03
C LYS A 80 -1.23 -2.12 -23.17
N LYS A 81 -0.24 -1.24 -23.14
CA LYS A 81 1.15 -1.59 -23.43
C LYS A 81 2.04 -1.29 -22.23
N SER A 82 2.95 -2.22 -21.95
CA SER A 82 4.04 -2.07 -20.98
C SER A 82 5.36 -2.41 -21.65
N LYS A 83 6.39 -1.61 -21.39
CA LYS A 83 7.77 -1.89 -21.82
C LYS A 83 8.67 -1.88 -20.61
N GLU A 84 9.43 -2.95 -20.41
CA GLU A 84 10.56 -2.94 -19.48
C GLU A 84 11.71 -2.17 -20.13
N VAL A 85 12.20 -1.15 -19.43
CA VAL A 85 13.36 -0.37 -19.85
C VAL A 85 14.40 -0.45 -18.74
N ASP A 86 15.60 -0.85 -19.12
CA ASP A 86 16.76 -0.76 -18.24
C ASP A 86 17.10 0.72 -18.07
N THR A 87 16.95 1.21 -16.84
CA THR A 87 17.31 2.58 -16.50
C THR A 87 18.54 2.59 -15.62
N CYS A 88 19.50 3.47 -15.93
CA CYS A 88 20.65 3.70 -15.08
C CYS A 88 20.29 4.63 -13.94
N LYS A 89 20.43 4.14 -12.70
CA LYS A 89 20.40 5.02 -11.53
C LYS A 89 21.68 5.86 -11.54
N LYS A 90 21.59 7.12 -12.00
CA LYS A 90 22.69 8.08 -11.79
C LYS A 90 22.81 8.29 -10.28
N GLY A 91 23.85 7.71 -9.67
CA GLY A 91 24.20 7.99 -8.28
C GLY A 91 24.19 9.51 -8.08
N ARG A 92 23.52 9.97 -7.00
CA ARG A 92 23.38 11.39 -6.67
C ARG A 92 24.73 12.09 -6.91
N LYS A 93 24.72 13.14 -7.73
CA LYS A 93 25.86 14.05 -7.81
C LYS A 93 26.01 14.64 -6.40
N ASP A 94 26.95 14.14 -5.63
CA ASP A 94 27.51 14.90 -4.52
C ASP A 94 28.02 16.21 -5.13
N LYS A 95 27.31 17.31 -4.85
CA LYS A 95 27.79 18.66 -5.08
C LYS A 95 28.92 18.92 -4.10
N LYS A 96 30.09 18.33 -4.31
CA LYS A 96 31.36 18.82 -3.76
C LYS A 96 32.45 18.40 -4.71
N GLY A 97 33.05 19.42 -5.32
CA GLY A 97 33.95 19.27 -6.45
C GLY A 97 35.11 18.31 -6.16
N ARG A 98 35.41 17.46 -7.15
CA ARG A 98 36.74 16.92 -7.39
C ARG A 98 36.77 16.35 -8.81
N LYS A 99 37.58 16.97 -9.67
CA LYS A 99 38.02 16.41 -10.96
C LYS A 99 38.80 15.14 -10.63
N GLY A 100 38.30 13.96 -11.04
CA GLY A 100 39.07 12.72 -10.87
C GLY A 100 38.29 11.42 -11.08
N LYS A 101 38.57 10.78 -12.22
CA LYS A 101 38.68 9.33 -12.48
C LYS A 101 37.49 8.37 -12.23
N LYS A 102 37.26 7.59 -13.30
CA LYS A 102 36.66 6.24 -13.45
C LYS A 102 35.13 6.13 -13.31
N GLY A 103 34.52 5.71 -14.42
CA GLY A 103 33.09 5.57 -14.62
C GLY A 103 32.41 4.72 -13.54
N LYS A 104 31.47 5.34 -12.83
CA LYS A 104 30.58 4.65 -11.89
C LYS A 104 29.80 3.58 -12.67
N LYS A 105 29.95 2.30 -12.28
CA LYS A 105 29.11 1.18 -12.77
C LYS A 105 27.65 1.59 -12.64
N CYS A 106 26.94 1.66 -13.76
CA CYS A 106 25.50 1.87 -13.77
C CYS A 106 24.83 0.62 -13.18
N GLU A 107 24.18 0.77 -12.03
CA GLU A 107 23.25 -0.23 -11.53
C GLU A 107 21.98 -0.13 -12.39
N LYS A 108 21.74 -1.16 -13.21
CA LYS A 108 20.58 -1.23 -14.10
C LYS A 108 19.35 -1.55 -13.26
N GLU A 109 18.43 -0.60 -13.15
CA GLU A 109 17.10 -0.85 -12.59
C GLU A 109 16.09 -1.06 -13.73
N LYS A 110 15.42 -2.22 -13.71
CA LYS A 110 14.28 -2.48 -14.60
C LYS A 110 13.12 -1.59 -14.22
N LYS A 111 12.70 -0.70 -15.13
CA LYS A 111 11.54 0.17 -14.95
C LYS A 111 10.48 -0.18 -15.98
N ILE A 112 9.27 -0.47 -15.50
CA ILE A 112 8.10 -0.65 -16.37
C ILE A 112 7.57 0.73 -16.77
N ILE A 113 7.55 1.01 -18.07
CA ILE A 113 6.90 2.18 -18.66
C ILE A 113 5.58 1.74 -19.27
N LEU A 114 4.50 2.46 -18.96
CA LEU A 114 3.14 2.16 -19.42
C LEU A 114 2.70 3.18 -20.48
N TYR A 115 2.13 2.66 -21.57
CA TYR A 115 1.66 3.41 -22.73
C TYR A 115 0.20 3.06 -23.07
N ASP A 116 -0.44 3.89 -23.90
CA ASP A 116 -1.81 3.70 -24.36
C ASP A 116 -2.79 3.49 -23.20
N CYS A 117 -2.77 4.43 -22.26
CA CYS A 117 -3.63 4.39 -21.08
C CYS A 117 -5.01 4.97 -21.38
N TYR A 118 -6.05 4.26 -20.94
CA TYR A 118 -7.43 4.67 -21.11
C TYR A 118 -7.72 6.00 -20.38
N LYS A 119 -8.74 6.75 -20.85
CA LYS A 119 -9.16 8.00 -20.22
C LYS A 119 -9.69 7.76 -18.81
N ASN A 120 -10.49 6.71 -18.65
CA ASN A 120 -11.16 6.36 -17.39
C ASN A 120 -10.15 5.82 -16.37
N SER A 121 -10.30 6.27 -15.13
CA SER A 121 -9.58 5.71 -13.99
C SER A 121 -10.42 4.67 -13.27
N LYS A 122 -9.74 3.68 -12.73
CA LYS A 122 -10.27 2.64 -11.86
C LYS A 122 -9.84 2.90 -10.42
N GLU A 123 -10.69 2.53 -9.47
CA GLU A 123 -10.41 2.70 -8.06
C GLU A 123 -9.79 1.47 -7.43
N PHE A 124 -8.83 1.71 -6.55
CA PHE A 124 -8.10 0.68 -5.85
C PHE A 124 -8.00 1.02 -4.36
N GLU A 125 -7.98 -0.03 -3.56
CA GLU A 125 -7.66 0.03 -2.14
C GLU A 125 -6.38 -0.77 -1.89
N ALA A 126 -5.40 -0.16 -1.23
CA ALA A 126 -4.23 -0.84 -0.72
C ALA A 126 -4.25 -0.83 0.81
N ILE A 127 -4.02 -1.99 1.43
CA ILE A 127 -3.86 -2.14 2.87
C ILE A 127 -2.46 -2.68 3.14
N PHE A 128 -1.60 -1.81 3.68
CA PHE A 128 -0.32 -2.19 4.23
C PHE A 128 -0.47 -2.54 5.71
N ARG A 129 0.09 -3.67 6.11
CA ARG A 129 0.15 -4.12 7.50
C ARG A 129 1.61 -4.15 7.90
N ASP A 130 1.92 -3.36 8.92
CA ASP A 130 3.23 -3.31 9.54
C ASP A 130 3.21 -4.28 10.73
N ASN A 131 3.67 -5.51 10.48
CA ASN A 131 3.60 -6.61 11.44
C ASN A 131 5.00 -7.10 11.80
N VAL A 132 5.83 -6.16 12.26
CA VAL A 132 7.24 -6.38 12.61
C VAL A 132 7.42 -7.46 13.68
N VAL A 133 6.48 -7.60 14.63
CA VAL A 133 6.58 -8.59 15.73
C VAL A 133 6.37 -10.04 15.26
N HIS A 134 5.73 -10.23 14.10
CA HIS A 134 5.61 -11.55 13.47
C HIS A 134 6.47 -11.61 12.19
N ASP A 135 7.57 -10.85 12.17
CA ASP A 135 8.59 -10.82 11.12
C ASP A 135 7.99 -10.74 9.72
N SER A 136 6.88 -10.01 9.54
CA SER A 136 6.19 -9.97 8.26
C SER A 136 5.66 -8.59 7.89
N LEU A 137 5.90 -8.22 6.63
CA LEU A 137 5.26 -7.08 6.00
C LEU A 137 4.24 -7.59 5.00
N ARG A 138 3.03 -7.04 5.04
CA ARG A 138 1.96 -7.47 4.13
C ARG A 138 1.34 -6.28 3.41
N LEU A 139 1.41 -6.31 2.09
CA LEU A 139 0.71 -5.37 1.22
C LEU A 139 -0.41 -6.10 0.48
N ASN A 140 -1.65 -5.71 0.74
CA ASN A 140 -2.80 -6.17 -0.04
C ASN A 140 -3.25 -5.05 -0.96
N VAL A 141 -3.60 -5.37 -2.19
CA VAL A 141 -4.17 -4.46 -3.18
C VAL A 141 -5.46 -5.07 -3.72
N THR A 142 -6.51 -4.27 -3.83
CA THR A 142 -7.81 -4.69 -4.34
C THR A 142 -8.30 -3.65 -5.34
N ASN A 143 -8.76 -4.10 -6.51
CA ASN A 143 -9.55 -3.29 -7.43
C ASN A 143 -10.99 -3.24 -6.90
N ILE A 144 -11.47 -2.04 -6.58
CA ILE A 144 -12.76 -1.85 -5.91
C ILE A 144 -13.92 -2.22 -6.85
N GLU A 145 -13.75 -2.05 -8.15
CA GLU A 145 -14.83 -2.23 -9.12
C GLU A 145 -15.17 -3.69 -9.39
N ASN A 146 -14.16 -4.58 -9.38
CA ASN A 146 -14.35 -5.99 -9.70
C ASN A 146 -13.96 -6.95 -8.57
N GLY A 147 -13.46 -6.45 -7.44
CA GLY A 147 -13.06 -7.25 -6.28
C GLY A 147 -11.76 -8.03 -6.45
N ASN A 148 -11.12 -8.00 -7.61
CA ASN A 148 -9.84 -8.68 -7.82
C ASN A 148 -8.80 -8.14 -6.85
N SER A 149 -8.08 -9.03 -6.19
CA SER A 149 -7.10 -8.65 -5.19
C SER A 149 -5.81 -9.44 -5.30
N CYS A 150 -4.72 -8.84 -4.85
CA CYS A 150 -3.45 -9.53 -4.69
C CYS A 150 -2.76 -9.15 -3.39
N THR A 151 -1.94 -10.06 -2.89
CA THR A 151 -1.19 -9.90 -1.65
C THR A 151 0.28 -10.18 -1.86
N LEU A 152 1.14 -9.32 -1.32
CA LEU A 152 2.55 -9.59 -1.10
C LEU A 152 2.78 -9.76 0.40
N VAL A 153 3.42 -10.86 0.78
CA VAL A 153 3.90 -11.10 2.15
C VAL A 153 5.41 -11.25 2.07
N ILE A 154 6.13 -10.39 2.76
CA ILE A 154 7.58 -10.49 2.95
C ILE A 154 7.76 -11.02 4.37
N LYS A 155 8.41 -12.18 4.51
CA LYS A 155 8.82 -12.74 5.81
C LYS A 155 10.32 -12.45 5.99
N TYR A 156 10.71 -12.08 7.20
CA TYR A 156 12.11 -11.87 7.60
C TYR A 156 12.59 -13.04 8.45
#